data_AF-T1H9H0-F1
#
_entry.id   AF-T1H9H0-F1
#
_cell.length_a   1.000
_cell.length_b   1.000
_cell.length_c   1.000
_cell.angle_alpha   90.00
_cell.angle_beta   90.00
_cell.angle_gamma   90.00
#
_symmetry.space_group_name_H-M   'P 1'
#
loop_
_entity.id
_entity.type
_entity.pdbx_description
1 polymer ?
#
loop_
_entity_poly.entity_id
_entity_poly.type
_entity_poly.pdbx_seq_one_letter_code
_entity_poly.pdbx_strand_id
1 'polypeptide(L)'
;MAAPVPVRLARVAGYQGRSNDIVYTPPWSPSPPDSNAVQQSSSQVVVFFGGDVQDFSENMEAHRDNKRYAKWNLENTASILQSQFENHHIVVVRPSRWVCSQGNRNPRRSG
;
A
#
# COMPACT_ATOMS: atom_id res chain seq x y z
N MET A 1 -7.56 -7.18 -23.34
CA MET A 1 -6.35 -7.03 -22.51
C MET A 1 -6.77 -7.20 -21.05
N ALA A 2 -6.01 -7.96 -20.25
CA ALA A 2 -6.36 -8.20 -18.85
C ALA A 2 -5.98 -6.97 -17.99
N ALA A 3 -6.76 -6.71 -16.93
CA ALA A 3 -6.45 -5.65 -15.97
C ALA A 3 -5.10 -5.92 -15.29
N PRO A 4 -4.31 -4.87 -14.95
CA PRO A 4 -3.08 -5.05 -14.21
C PRO A 4 -3.38 -5.62 -12.81
N VAL A 5 -2.62 -6.64 -12.42
CA VAL A 5 -2.79 -7.34 -11.15
C VAL A 5 -1.97 -6.61 -10.06
N PRO A 6 -2.56 -6.27 -8.90
CA PRO A 6 -1.82 -5.66 -7.80
C PRO A 6 -0.70 -6.58 -7.27
N VAL A 7 0.48 -6.01 -7.01
CA VAL A 7 1.67 -6.70 -6.51
C VAL A 7 1.98 -6.25 -5.08
N ARG A 8 2.20 -7.20 -4.17
CA ARG A 8 2.66 -6.92 -2.80
C ARG A 8 4.17 -6.77 -2.76
N LEU A 9 4.64 -5.66 -2.20
CA LEU A 9 6.04 -5.38 -1.90
C LEU A 9 6.19 -5.26 -0.38
N ALA A 10 6.90 -6.19 0.23
CA ALA A 10 7.09 -6.22 1.68
C ALA A 10 8.32 -5.41 2.11
N ARG A 11 8.24 -4.77 3.28
CA ARG A 11 9.37 -4.07 3.92
C ARG A 11 10.09 -3.07 3.00
N VAL A 12 9.34 -2.35 2.18
CA VAL A 12 9.88 -1.29 1.34
C VAL A 12 10.51 -0.24 2.23
N ALA A 13 11.81 0.01 2.02
CA ALA A 13 12.57 0.96 2.82
C ALA A 13 11.98 2.36 2.72
N GLY A 14 11.79 2.99 3.88
CA GLY A 14 11.27 4.35 4.02
C GLY A 14 12.24 5.24 4.81
N TYR A 15 11.71 6.34 5.33
CA TYR A 15 12.49 7.36 6.02
C TYR A 15 12.88 6.94 7.45
N GLN A 16 14.12 7.23 7.87
CA GLN A 16 14.67 6.96 9.21
C GLN A 16 14.62 5.48 9.62
N GLY A 17 15.00 4.58 8.71
CA GLY A 17 15.06 3.14 9.01
C GLY A 17 13.69 2.46 9.18
N ARG A 18 12.60 3.19 8.92
CA ARG A 18 11.25 2.62 8.86
C ARG A 18 11.03 1.93 7.53
N SER A 19 10.12 0.97 7.49
CA SER A 19 9.74 0.26 6.27
C SER A 19 8.23 0.11 6.23
N ASN A 20 7.61 0.13 5.06
CA ASN A 20 6.18 -0.15 4.91
C ASN A 20 5.97 -1.32 3.96
N ASP A 21 4.82 -1.97 4.05
CA ASP A 21 4.38 -2.85 2.98
C ASP A 21 3.57 -2.02 1.97
N ILE A 22 3.69 -2.34 0.69
CA ILE A 22 3.05 -1.61 -0.40
C ILE A 22 2.30 -2.61 -1.27
N VAL A 23 1.08 -2.24 -1.69
CA VAL A 23 0.41 -2.85 -2.83
C VAL A 23 0.53 -1.90 -4.01
N TYR A 24 1.19 -2.35 -5.07
CA TYR A 24 1.49 -1.57 -6.25
C TYR A 24 0.74 -2.09 -7.48
N THR A 25 0.14 -1.19 -8.25
CA THR A 25 -0.47 -1.51 -9.55
C THR A 25 0.10 -0.55 -10.62
N PRO A 26 0.64 -1.07 -11.73
CA PRO A 26 1.06 -0.23 -12.85
C PRO A 26 -0.15 0.31 -13.63
N PRO A 27 0.03 1.40 -14.40
CA PRO A 27 -0.98 1.90 -15.33
C PRO A 27 -1.49 0.79 -16.27
N TRP A 28 -2.78 0.84 -16.60
CA TRP A 28 -3.40 -0.08 -17.55
C TRP A 28 -2.84 0.11 -18.97
N SER A 29 -2.68 1.36 -19.39
CA SER A 29 -2.08 1.72 -20.68
C SER A 29 -0.75 2.44 -20.42
N PRO A 30 0.40 1.77 -20.57
CA PRO A 30 1.67 2.47 -20.60
C PRO A 30 1.68 3.39 -21.82
N SER A 31 1.85 4.70 -21.61
CA SER A 31 2.01 5.65 -22.71
C SER A 31 3.15 5.18 -23.62
N PRO A 32 2.93 5.02 -24.94
CA PRO A 32 3.98 4.52 -25.83
C PRO A 32 5.16 5.50 -25.88
N PRO A 33 6.41 5.00 -25.94
CA PRO A 33 7.63 5.83 -25.90
C PRO A 33 7.96 6.60 -27.18
N ASP A 34 7.10 6.62 -28.21
CA ASP A 34 7.55 6.99 -29.56
C ASP A 34 7.10 8.38 -30.04
N SER A 35 8.08 9.28 -30.05
CA SER A 35 8.37 10.35 -31.02
C SER A 35 7.42 11.58 -31.14
N ASN A 36 7.98 12.75 -30.80
CA ASN A 36 7.52 14.11 -31.14
C ASN A 36 6.41 14.78 -30.31
N ALA A 37 5.84 14.13 -29.30
CA ALA A 37 5.12 14.86 -28.26
C ALA A 37 6.12 15.39 -27.23
N VAL A 38 6.27 16.72 -27.17
CA VAL A 38 7.05 17.45 -26.17
C VAL A 38 6.77 16.90 -24.76
N GLN A 39 7.80 16.27 -24.19
CA GLN A 39 8.11 16.12 -22.76
C GLN A 39 7.02 16.55 -21.75
N GLN A 40 5.95 15.76 -21.56
CA GLN A 40 5.13 15.86 -20.33
C GLN A 40 4.14 14.70 -20.09
N SER A 41 4.45 13.45 -20.42
CA SER A 41 3.73 12.34 -19.75
C SER A 41 4.33 12.13 -18.35
N SER A 42 4.07 13.09 -17.44
CA SER A 42 4.35 12.87 -16.03
C SER A 42 3.51 11.68 -15.58
N SER A 43 4.12 10.50 -15.45
CA SER A 43 3.45 9.33 -14.89
C SER A 43 2.89 9.71 -13.52
N GLN A 44 1.58 9.93 -13.47
CA GLN A 44 0.92 10.39 -12.27
C GLN A 44 0.81 9.23 -11.29
N VAL A 45 0.94 9.52 -10.00
CA VAL A 45 0.94 8.51 -8.94
C VAL A 45 -0.19 8.82 -7.97
N VAL A 46 -1.03 7.83 -7.70
CA VAL A 46 -2.03 7.85 -6.65
C VAL A 46 -1.47 7.10 -5.46
N VAL A 47 -1.22 7.82 -4.36
CA VAL A 47 -0.81 7.24 -3.09
C VAL A 47 -2.01 7.19 -2.16
N PHE A 48 -2.37 5.99 -1.70
CA PHE A 48 -3.51 5.77 -0.83
C PHE A 48 -3.06 5.15 0.49
N PHE A 49 -3.56 5.69 1.60
CA PHE A 49 -3.35 5.15 2.94
C PHE A 49 -4.66 4.56 3.43
N GLY A 50 -4.63 3.28 3.79
CA GLY A 50 -5.82 2.57 4.25
C GLY A 50 -6.34 3.06 5.60
N GLY A 51 -7.61 2.72 5.88
CA GLY A 51 -8.24 2.97 7.18
C GLY A 51 -7.74 2.02 8.28
N ASP A 52 -8.16 2.28 9.53
CA ASP A 52 -7.66 1.58 10.73
C ASP A 52 -7.82 0.04 10.69
N VAL A 53 -8.92 -0.45 10.11
CA VAL A 53 -9.21 -1.90 10.00
C VAL A 53 -8.74 -2.53 8.69
N GLN A 54 -8.21 -1.73 7.75
CA GLN A 54 -7.88 -2.19 6.41
C GLN A 54 -6.51 -2.87 6.40
N ASP A 55 -6.49 -4.12 5.90
CA ASP A 55 -5.28 -4.93 5.81
C ASP A 55 -5.38 -5.86 4.57
N PHE A 56 -4.43 -6.75 4.39
CA PHE A 56 -4.52 -7.86 3.45
C PHE A 56 -5.74 -8.74 3.76
N SER A 57 -6.31 -9.34 2.71
CA SER A 57 -7.50 -10.19 2.80
C SER A 57 -7.39 -11.24 3.90
N GLU A 58 -6.24 -11.93 3.99
CA GLU A 58 -6.04 -13.02 4.96
C GLU A 58 -6.12 -12.53 6.42
N ASN A 59 -5.57 -11.33 6.69
CA ASN A 59 -5.60 -10.72 8.02
C ASN A 59 -7.01 -10.22 8.37
N MET A 60 -7.71 -9.63 7.41
CA MET A 60 -9.08 -9.14 7.63
C MET A 60 -10.06 -10.30 7.84
N GLU A 61 -9.91 -11.39 7.10
CA GLU A 61 -10.77 -12.57 7.20
C GLU A 61 -10.61 -13.33 8.51
N ALA A 62 -9.41 -13.31 9.09
CA ALA A 62 -9.12 -13.91 10.39
C ALA A 62 -9.84 -13.20 11.56
N HIS A 63 -10.23 -11.93 11.39
CA HIS A 63 -10.87 -11.15 12.46
C HIS A 63 -12.40 -11.12 12.30
N ARG A 64 -13.13 -11.53 13.34
CA ARG A 64 -14.60 -11.67 13.31
C ARG A 64 -15.33 -10.42 12.82
N ASP A 65 -14.88 -9.25 13.27
CA ASP A 65 -15.51 -7.97 12.94
C ASP A 65 -15.00 -7.39 11.61
N ASN A 66 -13.73 -7.61 11.27
CA ASN A 66 -13.11 -7.01 10.08
C ASN A 66 -13.48 -7.76 8.80
N LYS A 67 -13.83 -9.06 8.90
CA LYS A 67 -14.24 -9.89 7.77
C LYS A 67 -15.40 -9.29 6.98
N ARG A 68 -16.30 -8.53 7.63
CA ARG A 68 -17.41 -7.81 6.97
C ARG A 68 -16.91 -6.75 5.98
N TYR A 69 -15.70 -6.25 6.18
CA TYR A 69 -15.04 -5.25 5.34
C TYR A 69 -13.97 -5.84 4.42
N ALA A 70 -13.79 -7.17 4.38
CA ALA A 70 -12.74 -7.81 3.58
C ALA A 70 -12.84 -7.51 2.07
N LYS A 71 -14.03 -7.12 1.57
CA LYS A 71 -14.20 -6.63 0.19
C LYS A 71 -13.43 -5.33 -0.10
N TRP A 72 -13.08 -4.58 0.94
CA TRP A 72 -12.27 -3.36 0.91
C TRP A 72 -10.85 -3.62 1.45
N ASN A 73 -10.31 -4.83 1.29
CA ASN A 73 -8.89 -5.08 1.56
C ASN A 73 -7.97 -4.23 0.66
N LEU A 74 -6.67 -4.23 0.96
CA LEU A 74 -5.71 -3.37 0.26
C LEU A 74 -5.63 -3.63 -1.25
N GLU A 75 -5.71 -4.89 -1.70
CA GLU A 75 -5.67 -5.26 -3.13
C GLU A 75 -6.93 -4.87 -3.88
N ASN A 76 -8.08 -5.10 -3.26
CA ASN A 76 -9.36 -4.71 -3.84
C ASN A 76 -9.45 -3.19 -3.94
N THR A 77 -8.97 -2.47 -2.92
CA THR A 77 -8.86 -1.02 -2.99
C THR A 77 -7.90 -0.57 -4.09
N ALA A 78 -6.74 -1.23 -4.27
CA ALA A 78 -5.86 -0.95 -5.40
C ALA A 78 -6.56 -1.16 -6.75
N SER A 79 -7.37 -2.22 -6.87
CA SER A 79 -8.14 -2.51 -8.08
C SER A 79 -9.25 -1.48 -8.35
N ILE A 80 -9.93 -1.01 -7.30
CA ILE A 80 -10.95 0.05 -7.39
C ILE A 80 -10.30 1.37 -7.79
N LEU A 81 -9.16 1.72 -7.21
CA LEU A 81 -8.40 2.92 -7.59
C LEU A 81 -7.92 2.82 -9.04
N GLN A 82 -7.43 1.67 -9.48
CA GLN A 82 -6.99 1.46 -10.85
C GLN A 82 -8.12 1.68 -11.88
N SER A 83 -9.36 1.31 -11.54
CA SER A 83 -10.51 1.53 -12.43
C SER A 83 -10.94 3.00 -12.54
N GLN A 84 -10.52 3.85 -11.60
CA GLN A 84 -10.80 5.29 -11.62
C GLN A 84 -9.62 6.08 -12.21
N PHE A 85 -8.41 5.54 -12.09
CA PHE A 85 -7.15 6.18 -12.49
C PHE A 85 -6.35 5.26 -13.43
N GLU A 86 -6.93 4.91 -14.58
CA GLU A 86 -6.40 3.89 -15.50
C GLU A 86 -4.96 4.15 -15.98
N ASN A 87 -4.57 5.42 -16.11
CA ASN A 87 -3.25 5.82 -16.59
C ASN A 87 -2.27 6.20 -15.47
N HIS A 88 -2.61 5.90 -14.20
CA HIS A 88 -1.79 6.27 -13.04
C HIS A 88 -1.14 5.04 -12.41
N HIS A 89 -0.01 5.26 -11.77
CA HIS A 89 0.54 4.29 -10.83
C HIS A 89 -0.26 4.32 -9.54
N ILE A 90 -0.68 3.16 -9.04
CA ILE A 90 -1.39 3.05 -7.78
C ILE A 90 -0.43 2.51 -6.72
N VAL A 91 -0.31 3.22 -5.60
CA VAL A 91 0.52 2.85 -4.45
C VAL A 91 -0.36 2.86 -3.21
N VAL A 92 -0.83 1.70 -2.79
CA VAL A 92 -1.55 1.54 -1.52
C VAL A 92 -0.53 1.18 -0.44
N VAL A 93 -0.41 2.05 0.57
CA VAL A 93 0.56 1.90 1.65
C VAL A 93 -0.10 1.23 2.85
N ARG A 94 0.48 0.12 3.31
CA ARG A 94 0.21 -0.49 4.60
C ARG A 94 1.31 -0.08 5.58
N PRO A 95 1.04 0.85 6.51
CA PRO A 95 2.06 1.32 7.44
C PRO A 95 2.56 0.19 8.33
N SER A 96 3.88 0.08 8.53
CA SER A 96 4.37 -0.79 9.60
C SER A 96 3.89 -0.24 10.94
N ARG A 97 3.25 -1.08 11.75
CA ARG A 97 3.00 -0.73 13.15
C ARG A 97 4.35 -0.56 13.83
N TRP A 98 4.63 0.65 14.33
CA TRP A 98 5.77 0.87 15.19
C TRP A 98 5.50 0.06 16.47
N VAL A 99 6.19 -1.06 16.62
CA VAL A 99 6.28 -1.68 17.94
C VAL A 99 7.15 -0.72 18.73
N CYS A 100 6.55 0.06 19.61
CA CYS A 100 7.32 0.71 20.66
C CYS A 100 7.98 -0.44 21.42
N SER A 101 9.26 -0.72 21.11
CA SER A 101 10.07 -1.63 21.91
C SER A 101 9.98 -1.08 23.32
N GLN A 102 9.30 -1.77 24.23
CA GLN A 102 9.28 -1.35 25.62
C GLN A 102 10.73 -1.25 26.07
N GLY A 103 11.19 0.00 26.21
CA GLY A 103 12.48 0.30 26.77
C GLY A 103 12.51 -0.28 28.18
N ASN A 104 13.38 -1.27 28.36
CA ASN A 104 14.09 -1.59 29.58
C ASN A 104 13.51 -0.92 30.85
N ARG A 105 12.54 -1.59 31.50
CA ARG A 105 12.14 -1.23 32.87
C ARG A 105 13.31 -1.53 33.79
N ASN A 106 14.14 -0.52 34.01
CA ASN A 106 15.21 -0.50 34.98
C ASN A 106 14.67 -0.96 36.35
N PRO A 107 15.18 -2.05 36.96
CA PRO A 107 14.74 -2.44 38.30
C PRO A 107 15.21 -1.36 39.26
N ARG A 108 14.26 -0.66 39.87
CA ARG A 108 14.55 0.35 40.90
C ARG A 108 15.40 -0.30 41.99
N ARG A 109 16.56 0.31 42.26
CA ARG A 109 17.29 0.19 43.52
C ARG A 109 16.34 0.39 44.69
N SER A 110 16.26 -0.61 45.55
CA SER A 110 15.95 -0.50 46.97
C SER A 110 17.17 -1.12 47.65
N GLY A 111 18.00 -0.40 48.41
CA GLY A 111 17.58 0.38 49.56
C GLY A 111 17.71 -0.55 50.76
#